data_AF-A0A818ICW9-F1
#
_entry.id   AF-A0A818ICW9-F1
#
_cell.length_a   1.000
_cell.length_b   1.000
_cell.length_c   1.000
_cell.angle_alpha   90.00
_cell.angle_beta   90.00
_cell.angle_gamma   90.00
#
_symmetry.space_group_name_H-M   'P 1'
#
loop_
_entity.id
_entity.type
_entity.pdbx_description
1 polymer ?
#
loop_
_entity_poly.entity_id
_entity_poly.type
_entity_poly.pdbx_seq_one_letter_code
_entity_poly.pdbx_strand_id
1 'polypeptide(L)'
;MCIRCHSRLTISRRRNYFFHAIFVILCISSFLALKKTKTNSSASIHARTVSTFQNILINKTTLNCVGDPLKKWCENQVQLCNSSLTVYNKLFVLTRAIILQPQYAKGKLIGGEDIQTVLNQPEQNEYFQFEKDFIKLSCNVENIQENIPNSHLLNVFSSLTTYETHPVTQIINETTIAVNRQDYANFYHTITDLYTVYLLCCFFRRDPKSVRILFLDAHPKGSLDILWSQLFHSYTRLGELKASPSIFYRELIWSQPQSQSEIDVQRYRKSAPSCFVKFREHVLKQFNINYKENEKVNCQALNVFFLVRHNYVAHPRNPSGKITRQLTNEQQILDDLKMKFSKYPNVNFSFNHFEESSMEQQLNVISQTDIFIGVHGAGLTHVLFMKPNRCLIELILPPGSIGVHYELMALLNGVEYVNRLISGGSWDTSRTIFECVMEKISHSCP
;
A
#
# COMPACT_ATOMS: atom_id res chain seq x y z
N MET A 1 -85.51 5.08 24.62
CA MET A 1 -86.31 5.46 23.44
C MET A 1 -85.35 5.73 22.27
N CYS A 2 -85.32 4.78 21.34
CA CYS A 2 -84.94 4.84 19.92
C CYS A 2 -84.67 6.22 19.25
N ILE A 3 -83.51 6.40 18.58
CA ILE A 3 -83.29 6.35 17.11
C ILE A 3 -82.10 7.20 16.60
N ARG A 4 -81.36 6.53 15.70
CA ARG A 4 -80.26 6.89 14.78
C ARG A 4 -80.39 8.20 13.98
N CYS A 5 -79.27 8.81 13.55
CA CYS A 5 -78.81 8.74 12.14
C CYS A 5 -77.39 9.31 11.88
N HIS A 6 -76.86 8.88 10.73
CA HIS A 6 -75.46 8.75 10.31
C HIS A 6 -74.76 9.98 9.68
N SER A 7 -73.43 9.88 9.67
CA SER A 7 -72.46 10.28 8.62
C SER A 7 -71.86 11.70 8.61
N ARG A 8 -70.53 11.76 8.81
CA ARG A 8 -69.57 12.49 7.94
C ARG A 8 -68.13 12.11 8.31
N LEU A 9 -67.57 11.23 7.49
CA LEU A 9 -66.15 10.91 7.41
C LEU A 9 -65.45 11.94 6.48
N THR A 10 -64.13 12.08 6.65
CA THR A 10 -63.16 12.35 5.57
C THR A 10 -63.09 13.75 4.95
N ILE A 11 -62.72 14.79 5.69
CA ILE A 11 -62.09 16.02 5.12
C ILE A 11 -60.97 16.49 6.06
N SER A 12 -59.85 15.77 6.08
CA SER A 12 -58.63 16.25 6.76
C SER A 12 -57.38 15.54 6.23
N ARG A 13 -57.49 14.26 5.82
CA ARG A 13 -56.34 13.50 5.30
C ARG A 13 -55.95 13.75 3.83
N ARG A 14 -56.78 14.42 3.00
CA ARG A 14 -56.45 14.64 1.57
C ARG A 14 -55.55 15.86 1.30
N ARG A 15 -55.42 16.81 2.23
CA ARG A 15 -54.57 17.99 2.01
C ARG A 15 -53.07 17.69 2.16
N ASN A 16 -52.69 16.76 3.04
CA ASN A 16 -51.27 16.43 3.26
C ASN A 16 -50.64 15.58 2.15
N TYR A 17 -51.41 14.71 1.46
CA TYR A 17 -50.88 13.93 0.34
C TYR A 17 -50.64 14.79 -0.91
N PHE A 18 -51.43 15.84 -1.14
CA PHE A 18 -51.24 16.72 -2.29
C PHE A 18 -49.98 17.58 -2.14
N PHE A 19 -49.70 18.08 -0.94
CA PHE A 19 -48.46 18.80 -0.65
C PHE A 19 -47.23 17.89 -0.67
N HIS A 20 -47.32 16.65 -0.18
CA HIS A 20 -46.22 15.68 -0.31
C HIS A 20 -45.98 15.27 -1.76
N ALA A 21 -47.02 15.07 -2.58
CA ALA A 21 -46.86 14.74 -3.99
C ALA A 21 -46.23 15.89 -4.78
N ILE A 22 -46.64 17.15 -4.53
CA ILE A 22 -46.03 18.32 -5.15
C ILE A 22 -44.57 18.49 -4.70
N PHE A 23 -44.26 18.26 -3.42
CA PHE A 23 -42.88 18.32 -2.92
C PHE A 23 -41.99 17.22 -3.52
N VAL A 24 -42.51 16.00 -3.66
CA VAL A 24 -41.79 14.90 -4.32
C VAL A 24 -41.59 15.16 -5.81
N ILE A 25 -42.58 15.74 -6.51
CA ILE A 25 -42.45 16.12 -7.94
C ILE A 25 -41.46 17.28 -8.12
N LEU A 26 -41.45 18.27 -7.21
CA LEU A 26 -40.47 19.36 -7.20
C LEU A 26 -39.07 18.84 -6.88
N CYS A 27 -38.92 17.89 -5.96
CA CYS A 27 -37.63 17.26 -5.67
C CYS A 27 -37.15 16.39 -6.84
N ILE A 28 -38.02 15.62 -7.49
CA ILE A 28 -37.66 14.79 -8.65
C ILE A 28 -37.31 15.67 -9.87
N SER A 29 -38.05 16.76 -10.11
CA SER A 29 -37.73 17.71 -11.19
C SER A 29 -36.44 18.49 -10.90
N SER A 30 -36.16 18.83 -9.63
CA SER A 30 -34.87 19.39 -9.20
C SER A 30 -33.73 18.39 -9.35
N PHE A 31 -33.95 17.11 -9.04
CA PHE A 31 -32.96 16.04 -9.19
C PHE A 31 -32.71 15.70 -10.67
N LEU A 32 -33.74 15.72 -11.52
CA LEU A 32 -33.63 15.55 -12.97
C LEU A 32 -33.00 16.78 -13.63
N ALA A 33 -33.27 17.99 -13.16
CA ALA A 33 -32.60 19.21 -13.60
C ALA A 33 -31.11 19.20 -13.19
N LEU A 34 -30.79 18.78 -11.96
CA LEU A 34 -29.41 18.55 -11.49
C LEU A 34 -28.68 17.45 -12.28
N LYS A 35 -29.40 16.40 -12.70
CA LYS A 35 -28.87 15.35 -13.60
C LYS A 35 -28.65 15.90 -15.01
N LYS A 36 -29.57 16.71 -15.54
CA LYS A 36 -29.49 17.33 -16.87
C LYS A 36 -28.41 18.44 -16.94
N THR A 37 -28.13 19.13 -15.84
CA THR A 37 -26.98 20.05 -15.71
C THR A 37 -25.66 19.31 -15.44
N LYS A 38 -25.68 18.06 -14.94
CA LYS A 38 -24.49 17.20 -14.84
C LYS A 38 -24.18 16.38 -16.09
N THR A 39 -25.09 16.27 -17.07
CA THR A 39 -24.87 15.51 -18.32
C THR A 39 -24.63 16.37 -19.55
N ASN A 40 -24.46 17.69 -19.42
CA ASN A 40 -24.09 18.59 -20.52
C ASN A 40 -22.83 19.42 -20.21
N SER A 41 -21.81 18.78 -19.64
CA SER A 41 -20.43 19.18 -19.89
C SER A 41 -19.74 18.05 -20.64
N SER A 42 -20.05 17.90 -21.92
CA SER A 42 -19.05 17.40 -22.86
C SER A 42 -17.93 18.44 -22.86
N ALA A 43 -17.01 18.32 -21.89
CA ALA A 43 -15.73 18.96 -21.99
C ALA A 43 -15.12 18.43 -23.28
N SER A 44 -15.15 19.24 -24.33
CA SER A 44 -14.40 18.98 -25.54
C SER A 44 -12.95 18.84 -25.10
N ILE A 45 -12.46 17.60 -25.12
CA ILE A 45 -11.06 17.28 -24.85
C ILE A 45 -10.29 17.91 -26.01
N HIS A 46 -9.90 19.19 -25.84
CA HIS A 46 -9.06 19.87 -26.79
C HIS A 46 -7.69 19.22 -26.71
N ALA A 47 -7.39 18.36 -27.70
CA ALA A 47 -6.07 17.76 -27.85
C ALA A 47 -5.04 18.89 -27.96
N ARG A 48 -4.03 18.86 -27.09
CA ARG A 48 -2.88 19.75 -27.17
C ARG A 48 -1.78 19.01 -27.90
N THR A 49 -1.09 19.66 -28.83
CA THR A 49 0.08 19.06 -29.49
C THR A 49 1.32 19.36 -28.67
N VAL A 50 2.05 18.32 -28.27
CA VAL A 50 3.39 18.48 -27.69
C VAL A 50 4.42 18.27 -28.79
N SER A 51 5.43 19.14 -28.83
CA SER A 51 6.58 19.04 -29.73
C SER A 51 7.88 18.81 -28.96
N THR A 52 8.85 18.18 -29.63
CA THR A 52 10.23 17.99 -29.16
C THR A 52 10.91 19.29 -28.69
N PHE A 53 10.63 20.43 -29.33
CA PHE A 53 11.34 21.69 -29.12
C PHE A 53 10.91 22.49 -27.87
N GLN A 54 9.72 22.26 -27.31
CA GLN A 54 9.24 23.04 -26.15
C GLN A 54 9.71 22.52 -24.78
N ASN A 55 10.40 21.38 -24.70
CA ASN A 55 10.63 20.69 -23.42
C ASN A 55 12.10 20.44 -23.04
N ILE A 56 13.06 21.07 -23.73
CA ILE A 56 14.51 20.94 -23.45
C ILE A 56 15.02 22.08 -22.56
N LEU A 57 14.29 22.39 -21.49
CA LEU A 57 14.86 22.97 -20.28
C LEU A 57 14.66 21.94 -19.17
N ILE A 58 15.34 20.79 -19.33
CA ILE A 58 15.45 19.80 -18.26
C ILE A 58 16.35 20.45 -17.21
N ASN A 59 15.74 21.11 -16.23
CA ASN A 59 16.46 21.51 -15.02
C ASN A 59 17.17 20.26 -14.49
N LYS A 60 18.50 20.34 -14.30
CA LYS A 60 19.28 19.26 -13.69
C LYS A 60 18.61 18.89 -12.38
N THR A 61 18.00 17.70 -12.32
CA THR A 61 17.40 17.21 -11.08
C THR A 61 18.52 17.04 -10.06
N THR A 62 18.49 17.83 -8.97
CA THR A 62 19.41 17.62 -7.87
C THR A 62 19.08 16.30 -7.19
N LEU A 63 19.94 15.30 -7.38
CA LEU A 63 19.82 13.98 -6.76
C LEU A 63 20.34 14.02 -5.32
N ASN A 64 19.82 13.12 -4.48
CA ASN A 64 20.44 12.77 -3.22
C ASN A 64 21.34 11.56 -3.42
N CYS A 65 22.66 11.75 -3.36
CA CYS A 65 23.67 10.72 -3.58
C CYS A 65 24.37 10.26 -2.29
N VAL A 66 23.76 10.51 -1.13
CA VAL A 66 24.37 10.21 0.18
C VAL A 66 23.73 8.96 0.79
N GLY A 67 24.58 8.04 1.25
CA GLY A 67 24.19 6.80 1.91
C GLY A 67 23.89 5.63 0.96
N ASP A 68 23.65 4.46 1.54
CA ASP A 68 23.30 3.23 0.82
C ASP A 68 21.78 3.11 0.63
N PRO A 69 21.26 2.78 -0.57
CA PRO A 69 21.97 2.52 -1.83
C PRO A 69 22.17 3.77 -2.72
N LEU A 70 21.75 4.95 -2.25
CA LEU A 70 21.61 6.15 -3.08
C LEU A 70 22.92 6.57 -3.77
N LYS A 71 24.05 6.46 -3.08
CA LYS A 71 25.38 6.73 -3.64
C LYS A 71 25.66 5.86 -4.87
N LYS A 72 25.43 4.55 -4.75
CA LYS A 72 25.64 3.58 -5.84
C LYS A 72 24.75 3.87 -7.04
N TRP A 73 23.51 4.32 -6.80
CA TRP A 73 22.62 4.72 -7.88
C TRP A 73 23.13 5.94 -8.65
N CYS A 74 23.72 6.93 -7.99
CA CYS A 74 24.33 8.07 -8.67
C CYS A 74 25.58 7.70 -9.47
N GLU A 75 26.40 6.78 -8.95
CA GLU A 75 27.62 6.32 -9.61
C GLU A 75 27.32 5.47 -10.85
N ASN A 76 26.25 4.68 -10.80
CA ASN A 76 25.87 3.76 -11.88
C ASN A 76 24.64 4.26 -12.60
N GLN A 77 24.80 5.15 -13.57
CA GLN A 77 23.70 5.59 -14.43
C GLN A 77 24.06 5.48 -15.91
N VAL A 78 23.07 5.13 -16.73
CA VAL A 78 23.17 5.17 -18.20
C VAL A 78 22.16 6.20 -18.68
N GLN A 79 22.65 7.29 -19.24
CA GLN A 79 21.83 8.36 -19.82
C GLN A 79 21.67 8.13 -21.32
N LEU A 80 20.43 8.15 -21.77
CA LEU A 80 20.02 7.93 -23.15
C LEU A 80 19.12 9.08 -23.57
N CYS A 81 19.02 9.36 -24.87
CA CYS A 81 18.10 10.37 -25.40
C CYS A 81 18.30 11.78 -24.79
N ASN A 82 19.55 12.27 -24.71
CA ASN A 82 19.87 13.55 -24.05
C ASN A 82 19.30 13.65 -22.61
N SER A 83 19.42 12.55 -21.85
CA SER A 83 18.92 12.41 -20.48
C SER A 83 17.38 12.41 -20.34
N SER A 84 16.62 12.34 -21.44
CA SER A 84 15.18 12.09 -21.41
C SER A 84 14.85 10.67 -20.97
N LEU A 85 15.80 9.74 -21.06
CA LEU A 85 15.75 8.43 -20.41
C LEU A 85 17.04 8.23 -19.62
N THR A 86 16.92 7.83 -18.35
CA THR A 86 18.09 7.50 -17.51
C THR A 86 17.82 6.24 -16.73
N VAL A 87 18.67 5.23 -16.91
CA VAL A 87 18.62 3.99 -16.15
C VAL A 87 19.57 4.10 -14.98
N TYR A 88 19.09 3.82 -13.76
CA TYR A 88 19.90 3.85 -12.54
C TYR A 88 20.17 2.44 -12.04
N ASN A 89 21.44 2.10 -11.91
CA ASN A 89 21.99 0.85 -11.38
C ASN A 89 21.39 -0.43 -12.00
N LYS A 90 20.87 -0.35 -13.23
CA LYS A 90 20.05 -1.40 -13.85
C LYS A 90 18.92 -1.90 -12.94
N LEU A 91 18.29 -1.01 -12.19
CA LEU A 91 17.18 -1.31 -11.27
C LEU A 91 15.89 -0.59 -11.63
N PHE A 92 15.96 0.72 -11.89
CA PHE A 92 14.80 1.56 -12.18
C PHE A 92 15.15 2.59 -13.26
N VAL A 93 14.12 3.21 -13.84
CA VAL A 93 14.27 4.10 -15.00
C VAL A 93 13.57 5.42 -14.74
N LEU A 94 14.22 6.53 -15.07
CA LEU A 94 13.62 7.84 -15.14
C LEU A 94 13.36 8.19 -16.61
N THR A 95 12.15 8.66 -16.90
CA THR A 95 11.78 9.19 -18.21
C THR A 95 11.25 10.61 -18.09
N ARG A 96 11.58 11.46 -19.05
CA ARG A 96 11.12 12.84 -19.14
C ARG A 96 10.48 13.09 -20.49
N ALA A 97 9.42 13.89 -20.49
CA ALA A 97 8.62 14.18 -21.68
C ALA A 97 8.17 12.88 -22.40
N ILE A 98 7.67 11.92 -21.63
CA ILE A 98 7.20 10.63 -22.14
C ILE A 98 5.70 10.67 -22.38
N ILE A 99 5.25 10.00 -23.44
CA ILE A 99 3.84 9.81 -23.72
C ILE A 99 3.49 8.38 -23.35
N LEU A 100 2.40 8.23 -22.60
CA LEU A 100 1.78 6.95 -22.26
C LEU A 100 0.48 6.83 -23.06
N GLN A 101 0.27 5.68 -23.69
CA GLN A 101 -0.95 5.35 -24.44
C GLN A 101 -1.62 4.11 -23.80
N PRO A 102 -2.43 4.30 -22.75
CA PRO A 102 -3.00 3.22 -21.93
C PRO A 102 -3.77 2.13 -22.70
N GLN A 103 -4.34 2.45 -23.86
CA GLN A 103 -5.06 1.49 -24.72
C GLN A 103 -4.19 0.34 -25.26
N TYR A 104 -2.86 0.50 -25.25
CA TYR A 104 -1.90 -0.55 -25.64
C TYR A 104 -1.46 -1.44 -24.46
N ALA A 105 -1.97 -1.20 -23.24
CA ALA A 105 -1.87 -2.14 -22.14
C ALA A 105 -3.03 -3.15 -22.21
N LYS A 106 -2.80 -4.32 -22.79
CA LYS A 106 -3.81 -5.37 -22.95
C LYS A 106 -3.93 -6.22 -21.71
N GLY A 107 -5.14 -6.37 -21.21
CA GLY A 107 -5.45 -7.21 -20.06
C GLY A 107 -6.96 -7.32 -19.93
N LYS A 108 -7.43 -8.35 -19.22
CA LYS A 108 -8.86 -8.63 -19.08
C LYS A 108 -9.55 -7.72 -18.09
N LEU A 109 -8.82 -7.31 -17.06
CA LEU A 109 -9.34 -6.52 -15.95
C LEU A 109 -8.91 -5.05 -16.07
N ILE A 110 -9.62 -4.21 -15.33
CA ILE A 110 -9.29 -2.79 -15.18
C ILE A 110 -8.37 -2.62 -13.96
N GLY A 111 -8.53 -3.46 -12.95
CA GLY A 111 -7.92 -3.30 -11.64
C GLY A 111 -8.79 -2.43 -10.74
N GLY A 112 -8.75 -2.70 -9.44
CA GLY A 112 -9.56 -1.99 -8.44
C GLY A 112 -10.99 -2.53 -8.29
N GLU A 113 -11.31 -3.66 -8.94
CA GLU A 113 -12.56 -4.39 -8.72
C GLU A 113 -12.70 -4.78 -7.24
N ASP A 114 -13.95 -4.85 -6.76
CA ASP A 114 -14.22 -5.38 -5.43
C ASP A 114 -13.88 -6.88 -5.42
N ILE A 115 -13.11 -7.32 -4.42
CA ILE A 115 -12.65 -8.70 -4.30
C ILE A 115 -13.79 -9.73 -4.38
N GLN A 116 -14.98 -9.41 -3.85
CA GLN A 116 -16.14 -10.29 -3.86
C GLN A 116 -16.69 -10.52 -5.27
N THR A 117 -16.46 -9.56 -6.18
CA THR A 117 -16.91 -9.65 -7.57
C THR A 117 -15.97 -10.45 -8.46
N VAL A 118 -14.78 -10.79 -7.95
CA VAL A 118 -13.71 -11.42 -8.73
C VAL A 118 -13.07 -12.63 -8.02
N LEU A 119 -13.81 -13.28 -7.14
CA LEU A 119 -13.35 -14.51 -6.48
C LEU A 119 -12.97 -15.59 -7.51
N ASN A 120 -11.92 -16.35 -7.21
CA ASN A 120 -11.31 -17.37 -8.06
C ASN A 120 -10.74 -16.84 -9.39
N GLN A 121 -10.55 -15.53 -9.54
CA GLN A 121 -9.95 -15.02 -10.77
C GLN A 121 -8.51 -15.55 -10.96
N PRO A 122 -8.15 -15.95 -12.19
CA PRO A 122 -6.79 -16.33 -12.51
C PRO A 122 -5.80 -15.17 -12.38
N GLU A 123 -4.61 -15.43 -11.87
CA GLU A 123 -3.56 -14.43 -11.62
C GLU A 123 -3.14 -13.66 -12.87
N GLN A 124 -3.04 -14.34 -14.00
CA GLN A 124 -2.68 -13.73 -15.28
C GLN A 124 -3.66 -12.64 -15.74
N ASN A 125 -4.89 -12.62 -15.23
CA ASN A 125 -5.86 -11.58 -15.56
C ASN A 125 -5.56 -10.25 -14.84
N GLU A 126 -4.74 -10.30 -13.78
CA GLU A 126 -4.35 -9.16 -12.95
C GLU A 126 -3.09 -8.44 -13.46
N TYR A 127 -2.60 -8.80 -14.64
CA TYR A 127 -1.43 -8.17 -15.26
C TYR A 127 -1.72 -7.74 -16.69
N PHE A 128 -1.08 -6.66 -17.13
CA PHE A 128 -1.14 -6.19 -18.51
C PHE A 128 0.03 -6.72 -19.33
N GLN A 129 -0.24 -6.99 -20.61
CA GLN A 129 0.75 -7.12 -21.67
C GLN A 129 0.84 -5.78 -22.41
N PHE A 130 2.06 -5.30 -22.64
CA PHE A 130 2.29 -4.01 -23.27
C PHE A 130 2.60 -4.21 -24.76
N GLU A 131 1.73 -3.72 -25.63
CA GLU A 131 1.94 -3.71 -27.07
C GLU A 131 2.76 -2.50 -27.51
N LYS A 132 3.39 -2.60 -28.68
CA LYS A 132 4.06 -1.47 -29.35
C LYS A 132 3.20 -0.20 -29.31
N ASP A 133 3.85 0.94 -29.09
CA ASP A 133 3.25 2.28 -28.91
C ASP A 133 2.63 2.55 -27.53
N PHE A 134 2.71 1.61 -26.57
CA PHE A 134 2.29 1.89 -25.19
C PHE A 134 3.04 3.06 -24.55
N ILE A 135 4.35 3.19 -24.80
CA ILE A 135 5.12 4.38 -24.43
C ILE A 135 5.86 4.98 -25.61
N LYS A 136 5.97 6.32 -25.63
CA LYS A 136 6.70 7.06 -26.65
C LYS A 136 7.68 8.07 -26.09
N LEU A 137 8.88 8.12 -26.65
CA LEU A 137 9.90 9.13 -26.35
C LEU A 137 10.18 10.04 -27.55
N SER A 138 10.72 11.22 -27.27
CA SER A 138 11.00 12.23 -28.27
C SER A 138 12.21 11.93 -29.18
N CYS A 139 12.89 10.80 -28.94
CA CYS A 139 14.02 10.38 -29.75
C CYS A 139 14.14 8.86 -29.79
N ASN A 140 14.86 8.37 -30.80
CA ASN A 140 15.15 6.94 -30.94
C ASN A 140 16.24 6.50 -29.94
N VAL A 141 16.03 5.33 -29.33
CA VAL A 141 16.99 4.74 -28.38
C VAL A 141 17.36 3.36 -28.91
N GLU A 142 18.53 3.27 -29.54
CA GLU A 142 19.08 2.01 -30.03
C GLU A 142 19.42 1.07 -28.87
N ASN A 143 19.25 -0.24 -29.07
CA ASN A 143 19.58 -1.29 -28.11
C ASN A 143 19.01 -1.05 -26.69
N ILE A 144 17.77 -0.54 -26.62
CA ILE A 144 17.08 -0.25 -25.35
C ILE A 144 17.07 -1.48 -24.42
N GLN A 145 16.89 -2.68 -24.96
CA GLN A 145 16.81 -3.93 -24.19
C GLN A 145 18.10 -4.27 -23.44
N GLU A 146 19.28 -3.88 -23.95
CA GLU A 146 20.57 -4.13 -23.29
C GLU A 146 20.79 -3.22 -22.06
N ASN A 147 20.12 -2.07 -22.07
CA ASN A 147 20.26 -1.02 -21.08
C ASN A 147 19.19 -1.10 -19.99
N ILE A 148 17.98 -1.58 -20.32
CA ILE A 148 16.85 -1.68 -19.39
C ILE A 148 17.04 -2.85 -18.40
N PRO A 149 16.62 -2.70 -17.13
CA PRO A 149 16.68 -3.77 -16.14
C PRO A 149 15.94 -5.04 -16.60
N ASN A 150 16.59 -6.21 -16.50
CA ASN A 150 15.96 -7.50 -16.78
C ASN A 150 14.92 -7.85 -15.70
N SER A 151 13.73 -7.29 -15.86
CA SER A 151 12.61 -7.30 -14.90
C SER A 151 11.30 -7.01 -15.64
N HIS A 152 10.22 -6.74 -14.91
CA HIS A 152 8.96 -6.25 -15.50
C HIS A 152 9.14 -5.04 -16.42
N LEU A 153 10.18 -4.22 -16.20
CA LEU A 153 10.50 -3.06 -17.04
C LEU A 153 10.89 -3.46 -18.46
N LEU A 154 11.49 -4.63 -18.69
CA LEU A 154 11.81 -5.08 -20.05
C LEU A 154 10.53 -5.25 -20.89
N ASN A 155 9.46 -5.76 -20.28
CA ASN A 155 8.16 -5.91 -20.93
C ASN A 155 7.49 -4.56 -21.22
N VAL A 156 7.71 -3.56 -20.38
CA VAL A 156 7.21 -2.19 -20.63
C VAL A 156 8.02 -1.54 -21.74
N PHE A 157 9.34 -1.53 -21.64
CA PHE A 157 10.20 -0.79 -22.56
C PHE A 157 10.38 -1.46 -23.94
N SER A 158 9.98 -2.73 -24.10
CA SER A 158 9.85 -3.35 -25.43
C SER A 158 8.76 -2.71 -26.30
N SER A 159 7.80 -2.00 -25.69
CA SER A 159 6.75 -1.26 -26.38
C SER A 159 7.17 0.12 -26.89
N LEU A 160 8.38 0.58 -26.51
CA LEU A 160 8.84 1.95 -26.74
C LEU A 160 8.94 2.27 -28.23
N THR A 161 8.29 3.36 -28.62
CA THR A 161 8.44 3.98 -29.94
C THR A 161 8.79 5.46 -29.82
N THR A 162 8.95 6.15 -30.95
CA THR A 162 9.36 7.55 -31.00
C THR A 162 8.22 8.47 -31.40
N TYR A 163 8.33 9.75 -31.07
CA TYR A 163 7.46 10.81 -31.59
C TYR A 163 8.26 12.10 -31.87
N GLU A 164 7.87 12.83 -32.91
CA GLU A 164 8.36 14.20 -33.14
C GLU A 164 7.34 15.22 -32.61
N THR A 165 6.09 15.04 -33.02
CA THR A 165 4.91 15.74 -32.51
C THR A 165 3.83 14.73 -32.19
N HIS A 166 3.07 14.94 -31.12
CA HIS A 166 1.97 14.05 -30.79
C HIS A 166 0.82 14.79 -30.11
N PRO A 167 -0.44 14.51 -30.51
CA PRO A 167 -1.60 15.01 -29.78
C PRO A 167 -1.73 14.29 -28.45
N VAL A 168 -1.94 15.05 -27.39
CA VAL A 168 -2.13 14.53 -26.03
C VAL A 168 -3.44 15.06 -25.46
N THR A 169 -4.17 14.19 -24.78
CA THR A 169 -5.44 14.54 -24.14
C THR A 169 -5.24 15.04 -22.72
N GLN A 170 -4.11 14.71 -22.10
CA GLN A 170 -3.77 15.11 -20.75
C GLN A 170 -2.27 15.37 -20.60
N ILE A 171 -1.92 16.34 -19.76
CA ILE A 171 -0.54 16.65 -19.38
C ILE A 171 -0.44 16.53 -17.85
N ILE A 172 0.46 15.68 -17.37
CA ILE A 172 0.82 15.52 -15.98
C ILE A 172 2.15 16.22 -15.74
N ASN A 173 2.14 17.26 -14.90
CA ASN A 173 3.32 18.06 -14.60
C ASN A 173 4.06 17.50 -13.37
N GLU A 174 3.31 16.89 -12.47
CA GLU A 174 3.80 16.32 -11.22
C GLU A 174 4.61 15.05 -11.48
N THR A 175 5.65 14.83 -10.66
CA THR A 175 6.41 13.59 -10.69
C THR A 175 5.47 12.41 -10.42
N THR A 176 5.48 11.45 -11.34
CA THR A 176 4.73 10.20 -11.19
C THR A 176 5.71 9.05 -11.02
N ILE A 177 5.42 8.13 -10.09
CA ILE A 177 6.16 6.87 -9.93
C ILE A 177 5.23 5.73 -10.33
N ALA A 178 5.58 5.02 -11.40
CA ALA A 178 4.92 3.82 -11.84
C ALA A 178 5.44 2.60 -11.07
N VAL A 179 4.52 1.79 -10.55
CA VAL A 179 4.80 0.63 -9.70
C VAL A 179 4.05 -0.58 -10.23
N ASN A 180 4.73 -1.71 -10.37
CA ASN A 180 4.10 -2.99 -10.63
C ASN A 180 4.10 -3.81 -9.34
N ARG A 181 2.94 -3.90 -8.67
CA ARG A 181 2.82 -4.64 -7.41
C ARG A 181 2.80 -6.13 -7.72
N GLN A 182 3.45 -6.93 -6.88
CA GLN A 182 3.50 -8.38 -7.05
C GLN A 182 2.53 -9.12 -6.12
N ASP A 183 2.43 -8.69 -4.86
CA ASP A 183 1.49 -9.23 -3.88
C ASP A 183 0.88 -8.09 -3.05
N TYR A 184 -0.14 -7.45 -3.65
CA TYR A 184 -0.82 -6.27 -3.11
C TYR A 184 -1.64 -6.52 -1.83
N ALA A 185 -1.97 -7.78 -1.54
CA ALA A 185 -2.77 -8.16 -0.37
C ALA A 185 -1.91 -8.49 0.85
N ASN A 186 -0.62 -8.75 0.64
CA ASN A 186 0.31 -9.12 1.69
C ASN A 186 1.01 -7.87 2.25
N PHE A 187 0.90 -7.69 3.56
CA PHE A 187 1.42 -6.52 4.25
C PHE A 187 2.95 -6.38 4.16
N TYR A 188 3.69 -7.48 4.21
CA TYR A 188 5.15 -7.46 4.03
C TYR A 188 5.52 -6.89 2.66
N HIS A 189 4.97 -7.48 1.59
CA HIS A 189 5.29 -7.08 0.21
C HIS A 189 4.83 -5.65 -0.08
N THR A 190 3.69 -5.24 0.46
CA THR A 190 3.20 -3.86 0.32
C THR A 190 4.13 -2.85 1.00
N ILE A 191 4.62 -3.14 2.22
CA ILE A 191 5.56 -2.25 2.90
C ILE A 191 6.90 -2.15 2.16
N THR A 192 7.40 -3.25 1.59
CA THR A 192 8.66 -3.19 0.81
C THR A 192 8.51 -2.38 -0.48
N ASP A 193 7.34 -2.41 -1.12
CA ASP A 193 7.01 -1.55 -2.28
C ASP A 193 6.89 -0.08 -1.86
N LEU A 194 6.13 0.22 -0.80
CA LEU A 194 5.98 1.58 -0.27
C LEU A 194 7.32 2.20 0.11
N TYR A 195 8.19 1.42 0.76
CA TYR A 195 9.53 1.87 1.08
C TYR A 195 10.37 2.14 -0.18
N THR A 196 10.30 1.28 -1.20
CA THR A 196 11.00 1.49 -2.47
C THR A 196 10.59 2.81 -3.11
N VAL A 197 9.29 3.11 -3.13
CA VAL A 197 8.76 4.36 -3.69
C VAL A 197 9.18 5.56 -2.85
N TYR A 198 9.12 5.46 -1.52
CA TYR A 198 9.61 6.52 -0.63
C TYR A 198 11.12 6.77 -0.82
N LEU A 199 11.91 5.72 -1.02
CA LEU A 199 13.34 5.80 -1.29
C LEU A 199 13.62 6.51 -2.62
N LEU A 200 12.80 6.28 -3.65
CA LEU A 200 12.86 7.03 -4.91
C LEU A 200 12.51 8.51 -4.71
N CYS A 201 11.50 8.84 -3.89
CA CYS A 201 11.21 10.23 -3.50
C CYS A 201 12.44 10.88 -2.83
N CYS A 202 13.09 10.17 -1.91
CA CYS A 202 14.34 10.61 -1.29
C CYS A 202 15.45 10.85 -2.31
N PHE A 203 15.66 9.90 -3.24
CA PHE A 203 16.70 9.97 -4.26
C PHE A 203 16.51 11.18 -5.19
N PHE A 204 15.29 11.41 -5.66
CA PHE A 204 14.94 12.53 -6.55
C PHE A 204 14.59 13.84 -5.81
N ARG A 205 14.73 13.87 -4.49
CA ARG A 205 14.38 15.01 -3.62
C ARG A 205 12.96 15.52 -3.89
N ARG A 206 11.99 14.61 -3.89
CA ARG A 206 10.57 14.90 -4.01
C ARG A 206 9.90 14.77 -2.65
N ASP A 207 8.96 15.67 -2.37
CA ASP A 207 8.02 15.48 -1.28
C ASP A 207 7.08 14.32 -1.66
N PRO A 208 6.98 13.23 -0.87
CA PRO A 208 6.03 12.16 -1.14
C PRO A 208 4.60 12.66 -1.39
N LYS A 209 4.15 13.72 -0.70
CA LYS A 209 2.79 14.26 -0.86
C LYS A 209 2.59 15.09 -2.13
N SER A 210 3.65 15.35 -2.91
CA SER A 210 3.56 15.91 -4.26
C SER A 210 3.69 14.86 -5.37
N VAL A 211 3.93 13.59 -5.03
CA VAL A 211 4.19 12.51 -5.99
C VAL A 211 2.92 11.70 -6.25
N ARG A 212 2.61 11.46 -7.52
CA ARG A 212 1.52 10.57 -7.95
C ARG A 212 2.03 9.15 -8.13
N ILE A 213 1.20 8.16 -7.81
CA ILE A 213 1.51 6.74 -8.03
C ILE A 213 0.67 6.21 -9.19
N LEU A 214 1.31 5.49 -10.11
CA LEU A 214 0.63 4.78 -11.19
C LEU A 214 0.81 3.28 -11.01
N PHE A 215 -0.26 2.55 -10.70
CA PHE A 215 -0.20 1.09 -10.68
C PHE A 215 -0.23 0.54 -12.10
N LEU A 216 0.77 -0.28 -12.43
CA LEU A 216 0.91 -0.98 -13.72
C LEU A 216 0.27 -2.37 -13.71
N ASP A 217 -0.20 -2.84 -12.57
CA ASP A 217 -0.98 -4.06 -12.42
C ASP A 217 -2.50 -3.79 -12.56
N ALA A 218 -3.24 -4.88 -12.74
CA ALA A 218 -4.70 -4.92 -12.74
C ALA A 218 -5.23 -5.69 -11.52
N HIS A 219 -4.52 -5.63 -10.38
CA HIS A 219 -5.01 -6.29 -9.18
C HIS A 219 -6.33 -5.66 -8.70
N PRO A 220 -7.19 -6.43 -8.00
CA PRO A 220 -8.36 -5.90 -7.31
C PRO A 220 -8.03 -4.78 -6.32
N LYS A 221 -9.08 -4.20 -5.75
CA LYS A 221 -8.94 -3.30 -4.61
C LYS A 221 -8.53 -4.10 -3.37
N GLY A 222 -7.40 -3.73 -2.76
CA GLY A 222 -6.92 -4.31 -1.51
C GLY A 222 -7.22 -3.42 -0.30
N SER A 223 -7.26 -4.01 0.89
CA SER A 223 -7.36 -3.24 2.16
C SER A 223 -6.15 -2.33 2.39
N LEU A 224 -5.02 -2.65 1.76
CA LEU A 224 -3.75 -1.91 1.87
C LEU A 224 -3.63 -0.74 0.87
N ASP A 225 -4.58 -0.57 -0.06
CA ASP A 225 -4.58 0.55 -1.02
C ASP A 225 -4.58 1.92 -0.30
N ILE A 226 -5.17 1.99 0.90
CA ILE A 226 -5.21 3.20 1.73
C ILE A 226 -3.80 3.75 2.05
N LEU A 227 -2.80 2.88 2.17
CA LEU A 227 -1.42 3.32 2.43
C LEU A 227 -0.91 4.19 1.28
N TRP A 228 -1.26 3.88 0.04
CA TRP A 228 -0.78 4.61 -1.12
C TRP A 228 -1.36 6.03 -1.21
N SER A 229 -2.66 6.19 -0.96
CA SER A 229 -3.29 7.52 -0.94
C SER A 229 -2.91 8.33 0.31
N GLN A 230 -2.69 7.67 1.44
CA GLN A 230 -2.30 8.35 2.67
C GLN A 230 -0.85 8.86 2.60
N LEU A 231 0.08 8.04 2.07
CA LEU A 231 1.51 8.35 2.04
C LEU A 231 1.94 9.25 0.87
N PHE A 232 1.23 9.23 -0.25
CA PHE A 232 1.57 10.00 -1.45
C PHE A 232 0.47 11.01 -1.81
N HIS A 233 0.62 11.74 -2.93
CA HIS A 233 -0.41 12.68 -3.38
C HIS A 233 -1.72 11.95 -3.72
N SER A 234 -1.60 10.93 -4.56
CA SER A 234 -2.71 10.10 -5.05
C SER A 234 -2.14 8.84 -5.70
N TYR A 235 -2.99 7.84 -5.93
CA TYR A 235 -2.69 6.75 -6.85
C TYR A 235 -3.74 6.68 -7.96
N THR A 236 -3.38 6.09 -9.09
CA THR A 236 -4.27 5.79 -10.21
C THR A 236 -3.90 4.45 -10.81
N ARG A 237 -4.88 3.70 -11.31
CA ARG A 237 -4.64 2.40 -11.93
C ARG A 237 -4.56 2.54 -13.43
N LEU A 238 -3.61 1.85 -14.06
CA LEU A 238 -3.43 1.96 -15.51
C LEU A 238 -4.70 1.57 -16.30
N GLY A 239 -5.47 0.59 -15.84
CA GLY A 239 -6.72 0.20 -16.50
C GLY A 239 -7.77 1.31 -16.51
N GLU A 240 -7.83 2.16 -15.48
CA GLU A 240 -8.75 3.32 -15.42
C GLU A 240 -8.38 4.39 -16.47
N LEU A 241 -7.11 4.44 -16.87
CA LEU A 241 -6.61 5.40 -17.85
C LEU A 241 -6.88 4.98 -19.30
N LYS A 242 -7.41 3.77 -19.56
CA LYS A 242 -7.70 3.29 -20.93
C LYS A 242 -8.68 4.15 -21.72
N ALA A 243 -9.51 4.94 -21.04
CA ALA A 243 -10.38 5.93 -21.68
C ALA A 243 -9.64 7.18 -22.18
N SER A 244 -8.40 7.41 -21.71
CA SER A 244 -7.54 8.52 -22.13
C SER A 244 -6.55 8.01 -23.19
N PRO A 245 -6.67 8.42 -24.46
CA PRO A 245 -5.90 7.81 -25.54
C PRO A 245 -4.42 8.20 -25.57
N SER A 246 -4.02 9.29 -24.90
CA SER A 246 -2.64 9.80 -24.94
C SER A 246 -2.37 10.76 -23.78
N ILE A 247 -1.49 10.37 -22.86
CA ILE A 247 -1.15 11.14 -21.65
C ILE A 247 0.33 11.50 -21.70
N PHE A 248 0.65 12.79 -21.60
CA PHE A 248 2.01 13.28 -21.50
C PHE A 248 2.44 13.42 -20.05
N TYR A 249 3.56 12.81 -19.69
CA TYR A 249 4.20 12.97 -18.38
C TYR A 249 5.49 13.78 -18.52
N ARG A 250 5.59 14.87 -17.75
CA ARG A 250 6.85 15.63 -17.65
C ARG A 250 7.96 14.79 -17.04
N GLU A 251 7.63 14.06 -15.97
CA GLU A 251 8.55 13.19 -15.25
C GLU A 251 7.82 11.92 -14.79
N LEU A 252 8.28 10.76 -15.28
CA LEU A 252 7.75 9.45 -14.92
C LEU A 252 8.91 8.53 -14.55
N ILE A 253 8.90 8.06 -13.30
CA ILE A 253 9.88 7.12 -12.75
C ILE A 253 9.25 5.74 -12.75
N TRP A 254 9.94 4.75 -13.29
CA TRP A 254 9.51 3.35 -13.36
C TRP A 254 10.25 2.57 -12.27
N SER A 255 9.54 2.16 -11.23
CA SER A 255 10.16 1.55 -10.05
C SER A 255 10.78 0.19 -10.35
N GLN A 256 11.75 -0.20 -9.51
CA GLN A 256 12.27 -1.56 -9.49
C GLN A 256 11.20 -2.56 -9.01
N PRO A 257 11.35 -3.88 -9.27
CA PRO A 257 10.44 -4.90 -8.74
C PRO A 257 10.54 -5.03 -7.21
N GLN A 258 9.44 -5.48 -6.60
CA GLN A 258 9.25 -5.65 -5.16
C GLN A 258 10.38 -6.45 -4.48
N SER A 259 10.84 -7.54 -5.11
CA SER A 259 11.94 -8.39 -4.63
C SER A 259 13.31 -7.71 -4.57
N GLN A 260 13.48 -6.57 -5.25
CA GLN A 260 14.72 -5.76 -5.20
C GLN A 260 14.65 -4.65 -4.14
N SER A 261 13.54 -4.57 -3.38
CA SER A 261 13.41 -3.59 -2.29
C SER A 261 14.55 -3.72 -1.29
N GLU A 262 15.03 -2.57 -0.82
CA GLU A 262 16.16 -2.52 0.10
C GLU A 262 15.83 -2.97 1.53
N ILE A 263 14.56 -3.26 1.82
CA ILE A 263 14.15 -3.88 3.09
C ILE A 263 13.62 -5.30 2.89
N ASP A 264 13.82 -5.87 1.71
CA ASP A 264 13.50 -7.28 1.47
C ASP A 264 14.55 -8.21 2.10
N VAL A 265 14.08 -9.37 2.60
CA VAL A 265 14.89 -10.42 3.21
C VAL A 265 16.06 -10.87 2.33
N GLN A 266 15.91 -10.82 1.01
CA GLN A 266 16.94 -11.24 0.06
C GLN A 266 18.15 -10.29 0.01
N ARG A 267 18.06 -9.08 0.59
CA ARG A 267 19.14 -8.10 0.57
C ARG A 267 20.19 -8.30 1.67
N TYR A 268 19.98 -9.21 2.63
CA TYR A 268 20.89 -9.53 3.74
C TYR A 268 21.58 -8.28 4.35
N ARG A 269 20.80 -7.33 4.87
CA ARG A 269 21.33 -6.10 5.46
C ARG A 269 21.73 -6.27 6.92
N LYS A 270 22.77 -5.52 7.33
CA LYS A 270 23.21 -5.40 8.73
C LYS A 270 22.77 -4.10 9.40
N SER A 271 22.24 -3.14 8.63
CA SER A 271 21.83 -1.83 9.12
C SER A 271 20.73 -1.23 8.25
N ALA A 272 19.98 -0.29 8.81
CA ALA A 272 18.94 0.46 8.11
C ALA A 272 19.46 1.14 6.82
N PRO A 273 18.81 0.95 5.66
CA PRO A 273 19.12 1.70 4.45
C PRO A 273 18.77 3.19 4.57
N SER A 274 19.29 4.00 3.65
CA SER A 274 19.03 5.44 3.58
C SER A 274 17.54 5.73 3.57
N CYS A 275 17.11 6.77 4.30
CA CYS A 275 15.69 7.14 4.42
C CYS A 275 14.76 6.16 5.13
N PHE A 276 15.24 5.02 5.65
CA PHE A 276 14.42 4.09 6.42
C PHE A 276 13.72 4.73 7.62
N VAL A 277 14.46 5.44 8.49
CA VAL A 277 13.87 6.11 9.66
C VAL A 277 12.84 7.16 9.23
N LYS A 278 13.17 7.97 8.22
CA LYS A 278 12.26 8.99 7.68
C LYS A 278 10.99 8.39 7.07
N PHE A 279 11.10 7.24 6.43
CA PHE A 279 9.94 6.49 5.92
C PHE A 279 9.01 6.09 7.07
N ARG A 280 9.55 5.48 8.12
CA ARG A 280 8.77 5.09 9.31
C ARG A 280 8.06 6.28 9.92
N GLU A 281 8.78 7.38 10.14
CA GLU A 281 8.23 8.64 10.67
C GLU A 281 7.15 9.22 9.76
N HIS A 282 7.36 9.16 8.44
CA HIS A 282 6.36 9.60 7.46
C HIS A 282 5.08 8.78 7.58
N VAL A 283 5.18 7.45 7.62
CA VAL A 283 4.00 6.58 7.79
C VAL A 283 3.23 6.95 9.05
N LEU A 284 3.90 6.94 10.20
CA LEU A 284 3.25 7.24 11.47
C LEU A 284 2.62 8.64 11.48
N LYS A 285 3.32 9.66 10.95
CA LYS A 285 2.80 11.02 10.85
C LYS A 285 1.57 11.12 9.96
N GLN A 286 1.53 10.43 8.81
CA GLN A 286 0.37 10.50 7.93
C GLN A 286 -0.87 9.84 8.55
N PHE A 287 -0.72 8.96 9.53
CA PHE A 287 -1.81 8.39 10.32
C PHE A 287 -2.00 9.08 11.67
N ASN A 288 -1.45 10.29 11.87
CA ASN A 288 -1.56 11.07 13.11
C ASN A 288 -1.05 10.35 14.37
N ILE A 289 -0.11 9.41 14.22
CA ILE A 289 0.45 8.65 15.34
C ILE A 289 1.62 9.43 15.95
N ASN A 290 1.57 9.67 17.26
CA ASN A 290 2.67 10.30 17.99
C ASN A 290 3.80 9.29 18.28
N TYR A 291 4.81 9.26 17.42
CA TYR A 291 5.92 8.32 17.51
C TYR A 291 7.09 8.80 18.40
N LYS A 292 7.04 10.05 18.91
CA LYS A 292 8.11 10.65 19.73
C LYS A 292 7.86 10.55 21.25
N GLU A 293 6.65 10.20 21.67
CA GLU A 293 6.35 10.00 23.08
C GLU A 293 6.99 8.71 23.64
N ASN A 294 7.37 8.71 24.91
CA ASN A 294 7.83 7.52 25.64
C ASN A 294 8.98 6.75 24.95
N GLU A 295 10.08 7.44 24.63
CA GLU A 295 11.26 6.81 24.02
C GLU A 295 11.86 5.70 24.91
N LYS A 296 11.82 5.90 26.24
CA LYS A 296 12.24 4.90 27.22
C LYS A 296 11.09 3.95 27.56
N VAL A 297 11.45 2.71 27.89
CA VAL A 297 10.49 1.72 28.41
C VAL A 297 10.01 2.19 29.79
N ASN A 298 8.70 2.17 30.02
CA ASN A 298 8.12 2.45 31.34
C ASN A 298 7.81 1.14 32.06
N CYS A 299 8.70 0.72 32.96
CA CYS A 299 8.57 -0.55 33.69
C CYS A 299 7.36 -0.63 34.64
N GLN A 300 6.69 0.50 34.91
CA GLN A 300 5.45 0.57 35.69
C GLN A 300 4.19 0.40 34.83
N ALA A 301 4.30 0.48 33.50
CA ALA A 301 3.18 0.37 32.57
C ALA A 301 3.67 -0.17 31.22
N LEU A 302 3.94 -1.47 31.17
CA LEU A 302 4.38 -2.19 29.98
C LEU A 302 3.19 -2.63 29.14
N ASN A 303 3.20 -2.31 27.85
CA ASN A 303 2.19 -2.79 26.92
C ASN A 303 2.68 -4.05 26.19
N VAL A 304 2.00 -5.17 26.45
CA VAL A 304 2.24 -6.44 25.76
C VAL A 304 1.08 -6.69 24.82
N PHE A 305 1.38 -6.80 23.53
CA PHE A 305 0.36 -6.99 22.50
C PHE A 305 0.59 -8.31 21.75
N PHE A 306 -0.43 -9.14 21.65
CA PHE A 306 -0.41 -10.39 20.90
C PHE A 306 -1.28 -10.30 19.63
N LEU A 307 -0.64 -10.33 18.47
CA LEU A 307 -1.32 -10.50 17.18
C LEU A 307 -1.63 -11.98 16.94
N VAL A 308 -2.93 -12.28 16.93
CA VAL A 308 -3.49 -13.60 16.62
C VAL A 308 -3.96 -13.65 15.16
N ARG A 309 -4.25 -14.85 14.68
CA ARG A 309 -4.42 -15.13 13.25
C ARG A 309 -5.72 -15.92 13.04
N HIS A 310 -6.73 -15.31 12.42
CA HIS A 310 -7.98 -16.00 12.08
C HIS A 310 -8.23 -16.04 10.55
N ASN A 311 -9.29 -16.72 10.10
CA ASN A 311 -9.59 -16.81 8.67
C ASN A 311 -10.25 -15.52 8.16
N TYR A 312 -9.75 -14.98 7.05
CA TYR A 312 -10.30 -13.80 6.38
C TYR A 312 -9.99 -13.82 4.88
N VAL A 313 -10.83 -13.20 4.07
CA VAL A 313 -10.65 -13.13 2.62
C VAL A 313 -9.82 -11.90 2.26
N ALA A 314 -8.53 -12.10 2.02
CA ALA A 314 -7.59 -11.05 1.60
C ALA A 314 -7.37 -11.00 0.08
N HIS A 315 -7.60 -12.12 -0.60
CA HIS A 315 -7.14 -12.34 -1.97
C HIS A 315 -8.18 -13.17 -2.76
N PRO A 316 -8.52 -12.81 -4.02
CA PRO A 316 -9.57 -13.50 -4.79
C PRO A 316 -9.29 -14.99 -5.01
N ARG A 317 -8.00 -15.36 -5.11
CA ARG A 317 -7.54 -16.75 -5.22
C ARG A 317 -7.59 -17.54 -3.90
N ASN A 318 -8.09 -16.95 -2.80
CA ASN A 318 -8.37 -17.64 -1.54
C ASN A 318 -9.79 -17.31 -1.04
N PRO A 319 -10.85 -17.75 -1.74
CA PRO A 319 -12.23 -17.44 -1.38
C PRO A 319 -12.65 -18.04 -0.04
N SER A 320 -11.98 -19.10 0.42
CA SER A 320 -12.26 -19.71 1.73
C SER A 320 -11.82 -18.83 2.91
N GLY A 321 -10.93 -17.86 2.64
CA GLY A 321 -10.26 -17.06 3.66
C GLY A 321 -9.37 -17.87 4.61
N LYS A 322 -9.18 -19.17 4.35
CA LYS A 322 -8.40 -20.04 5.22
C LYS A 322 -6.95 -19.58 5.20
N ILE A 323 -6.40 -19.30 6.38
CA ILE A 323 -4.99 -18.99 6.54
C ILE A 323 -4.26 -20.14 7.23
N THR A 324 -2.94 -20.21 7.04
CA THR A 324 -2.09 -21.19 7.71
C THR A 324 -1.51 -20.61 9.01
N ARG A 325 -0.96 -21.51 9.84
CA ARG A 325 -0.24 -21.18 11.08
C ARG A 325 -1.15 -20.46 12.08
N GLN A 326 -2.24 -21.11 12.46
CA GLN A 326 -3.19 -20.63 13.47
C GLN A 326 -3.06 -21.45 14.75
N LEU A 327 -3.45 -20.86 15.87
CA LEU A 327 -3.61 -21.59 17.13
C LEU A 327 -4.95 -22.33 17.11
N THR A 328 -4.94 -23.64 17.29
CA THR A 328 -6.16 -24.47 17.24
C THR A 328 -7.01 -24.32 18.51
N ASN A 329 -6.41 -23.96 19.64
CA ASN A 329 -7.07 -23.65 20.91
C ASN A 329 -6.92 -22.16 21.30
N GLU A 330 -6.97 -21.26 20.31
CA GLU A 330 -6.75 -19.81 20.45
C GLU A 330 -7.42 -19.21 21.69
N GLN A 331 -8.74 -19.35 21.83
CA GLN A 331 -9.49 -18.75 22.95
C GLN A 331 -8.98 -19.21 24.32
N GLN A 332 -8.69 -20.51 24.48
CA GLN A 332 -8.17 -21.06 25.74
C GLN A 332 -6.78 -20.49 26.07
N ILE A 333 -5.91 -20.34 25.07
CA ILE A 333 -4.59 -19.73 25.24
C ILE A 333 -4.73 -18.27 25.66
N LEU A 334 -5.59 -17.52 24.99
CA LEU A 334 -5.79 -16.10 25.27
C LEU A 334 -6.39 -15.85 26.66
N ASP A 335 -7.33 -16.69 27.10
CA ASP A 335 -7.92 -16.61 28.43
C ASP A 335 -6.92 -16.95 29.53
N ASP A 336 -6.08 -17.98 29.32
CA ASP A 336 -5.01 -18.33 30.26
C ASP A 336 -3.92 -17.24 30.34
N LEU A 337 -3.51 -16.65 29.20
CA LEU A 337 -2.57 -15.53 29.19
C LEU A 337 -3.14 -14.32 29.93
N LYS A 338 -4.41 -13.95 29.69
CA LYS A 338 -5.09 -12.89 30.44
C LYS A 338 -5.08 -13.15 31.95
N MET A 339 -5.37 -14.39 32.37
CA MET A 339 -5.36 -14.79 33.78
C MET A 339 -3.95 -14.74 34.39
N LYS A 340 -2.91 -15.10 33.63
CA LYS A 340 -1.52 -15.03 34.11
C LYS A 340 -1.05 -13.58 34.25
N PHE A 341 -1.31 -12.73 33.25
CA PHE A 341 -0.90 -11.33 33.26
C PHE A 341 -1.70 -10.46 34.25
N SER A 342 -2.93 -10.83 34.61
CA SER A 342 -3.70 -10.10 35.64
C SER A 342 -3.03 -10.08 37.02
N LYS A 343 -2.06 -10.97 37.26
CA LYS A 343 -1.23 -10.99 38.48
C LYS A 343 -0.09 -9.96 38.45
N TYR A 344 0.12 -9.28 37.34
CA TYR A 344 1.20 -8.31 37.11
C TYR A 344 0.60 -6.94 36.78
N PRO A 345 0.32 -6.10 37.79
CA PRO A 345 -0.43 -4.85 37.59
C PRO A 345 0.31 -3.81 36.72
N ASN A 346 1.63 -3.96 36.56
CA ASN A 346 2.46 -3.15 35.68
C ASN A 346 2.45 -3.61 34.22
N VAL A 347 1.74 -4.70 33.89
CA VAL A 347 1.67 -5.26 32.54
C VAL A 347 0.25 -5.15 32.00
N ASN A 348 0.08 -4.37 30.94
CA ASN A 348 -1.13 -4.28 30.16
C ASN A 348 -1.07 -5.27 28.98
N PHE A 349 -1.71 -6.44 29.15
CA PHE A 349 -1.80 -7.45 28.10
C PHE A 349 -3.05 -7.27 27.25
N SER A 350 -2.86 -7.20 25.93
CA SER A 350 -3.94 -7.12 24.94
C SER A 350 -3.66 -7.99 23.73
N PHE A 351 -4.69 -8.32 22.96
CA PHE A 351 -4.59 -9.08 21.72
C PHE A 351 -5.61 -8.59 20.70
N ASN A 352 -5.36 -8.82 19.42
CA ASN A 352 -6.30 -8.47 18.35
C ASN A 352 -6.02 -9.25 17.05
N HIS A 353 -6.96 -9.19 16.13
CA HIS A 353 -6.90 -9.62 14.74
C HIS A 353 -6.86 -8.36 13.86
N PHE A 354 -5.71 -8.08 13.24
CA PHE A 354 -5.51 -6.80 12.55
C PHE A 354 -6.37 -6.63 11.30
N GLU A 355 -6.73 -7.73 10.65
CA GLU A 355 -7.69 -7.81 9.55
C GLU A 355 -9.09 -7.24 9.91
N GLU A 356 -9.44 -7.20 11.20
CA GLU A 356 -10.70 -6.61 11.69
C GLU A 356 -10.56 -5.11 12.05
N SER A 357 -9.34 -4.56 11.99
CA SER A 357 -9.00 -3.21 12.42
C SER A 357 -8.59 -2.32 11.25
N SER A 358 -8.90 -1.03 11.33
CA SER A 358 -8.36 -0.05 10.38
C SER A 358 -6.85 0.08 10.52
N MET A 359 -6.16 0.49 9.44
CA MET A 359 -4.71 0.70 9.45
C MET A 359 -4.26 1.70 10.53
N GLU A 360 -5.05 2.74 10.80
CA GLU A 360 -4.80 3.71 11.87
C GLU A 360 -4.80 3.03 13.25
N GLN A 361 -5.81 2.19 13.53
CA GLN A 361 -5.89 1.43 14.78
C GLN A 361 -4.72 0.46 14.93
N GLN A 362 -4.35 -0.24 13.86
CA GLN A 362 -3.19 -1.16 13.85
C GLN A 362 -1.91 -0.41 14.22
N LEU A 363 -1.63 0.73 13.57
CA LEU A 363 -0.44 1.55 13.84
C LEU A 363 -0.47 2.16 15.25
N ASN A 364 -1.64 2.59 15.74
CA ASN A 364 -1.77 3.12 17.10
C ASN A 364 -1.39 2.07 18.15
N VAL A 365 -1.93 0.85 18.04
CA VAL A 365 -1.60 -0.25 18.96
C VAL A 365 -0.10 -0.55 18.93
N ILE A 366 0.47 -0.73 17.73
CA ILE A 366 1.87 -1.14 17.56
C ILE A 366 2.85 -0.06 18.03
N SER A 367 2.56 1.22 17.76
CA SER A 367 3.43 2.32 18.19
C SER A 367 3.54 2.48 19.72
N GLN A 368 2.55 1.94 20.45
CA GLN A 368 2.48 1.97 21.91
C GLN A 368 2.94 0.64 22.54
N THR A 369 3.18 -0.39 21.74
CA THR A 369 3.55 -1.72 22.21
C THR A 369 5.02 -1.78 22.60
N ASP A 370 5.30 -2.32 23.80
CA ASP A 370 6.67 -2.55 24.27
C ASP A 370 7.17 -3.97 23.96
N ILE A 371 6.27 -4.96 24.05
CA ILE A 371 6.54 -6.35 23.65
C ILE A 371 5.44 -6.79 22.68
N PHE A 372 5.83 -6.98 21.42
CA PHE A 372 4.95 -7.45 20.35
C PHE A 372 5.14 -8.96 20.16
N ILE A 373 4.06 -9.71 20.27
CA ILE A 373 4.03 -11.16 20.10
C ILE A 373 3.19 -11.48 18.88
N GLY A 374 3.59 -12.47 18.08
CA GLY A 374 2.69 -12.98 17.05
C GLY A 374 3.19 -14.25 16.40
N VAL A 375 2.25 -15.02 15.85
CA VAL A 375 2.57 -16.21 15.06
C VAL A 375 3.09 -15.77 13.69
N HIS A 376 4.15 -16.44 13.23
CA HIS A 376 4.82 -16.14 11.97
C HIS A 376 3.87 -15.80 10.81
N GLY A 377 4.04 -14.61 10.26
CA GLY A 377 3.46 -14.18 8.99
C GLY A 377 3.34 -12.66 8.87
N ALA A 378 2.80 -12.19 7.74
CA ALA A 378 2.99 -10.83 7.25
C ALA A 378 2.63 -9.71 8.23
N GLY A 379 1.71 -9.95 9.16
CA GLY A 379 1.37 -9.01 10.24
C GLY A 379 2.55 -8.62 11.13
N LEU A 380 3.58 -9.46 11.27
CA LEU A 380 4.79 -9.13 12.02
C LEU A 380 5.63 -8.01 11.40
N THR A 381 5.39 -7.65 10.13
CA THR A 381 5.96 -6.46 9.48
C THR A 381 5.70 -5.17 10.27
N HIS A 382 4.65 -5.15 11.10
CA HIS A 382 4.38 -4.06 12.04
C HIS A 382 5.54 -3.74 12.98
N VAL A 383 6.49 -4.66 13.16
CA VAL A 383 7.74 -4.39 13.90
C VAL A 383 8.48 -3.15 13.41
N LEU A 384 8.32 -2.80 12.12
CA LEU A 384 8.87 -1.58 11.52
C LEU A 384 8.28 -0.30 12.10
N PHE A 385 7.13 -0.34 12.77
CA PHE A 385 6.43 0.81 13.33
C PHE A 385 6.41 0.83 14.86
N MET A 386 7.06 -0.15 15.48
CA MET A 386 7.38 -0.12 16.91
C MET A 386 8.44 0.94 17.20
N LYS A 387 8.52 1.35 18.47
CA LYS A 387 9.66 2.14 18.95
C LYS A 387 10.93 1.29 18.98
N PRO A 388 12.12 1.87 18.75
CA PRO A 388 13.38 1.17 19.00
C PRO A 388 13.52 0.72 20.46
N ASN A 389 14.40 -0.24 20.71
CA ASN A 389 14.64 -0.85 22.03
C ASN A 389 13.40 -1.53 22.64
N ARG A 390 12.44 -1.92 21.79
CA ARG A 390 11.31 -2.80 22.14
C ARG A 390 11.59 -4.22 21.70
N CYS A 391 10.68 -5.15 21.93
CA CYS A 391 10.88 -6.55 21.60
C CYS A 391 9.78 -7.10 20.67
N LEU A 392 10.20 -7.81 19.62
CA LEU A 392 9.34 -8.71 18.84
C LEU A 392 9.64 -10.16 19.27
N ILE A 393 8.60 -10.87 19.68
CA ILE A 393 8.60 -12.31 19.92
C ILE A 393 7.82 -13.02 18.81
N GLU A 394 8.55 -13.66 17.91
CA GLU A 394 7.99 -14.46 16.83
C GLU A 394 7.73 -15.91 17.26
N LEU A 395 6.47 -16.35 17.13
CA LEU A 395 6.06 -17.70 17.45
C LEU A 395 6.06 -18.59 16.20
N ILE A 396 6.74 -19.73 16.30
CA ILE A 396 6.97 -20.69 15.22
C ILE A 396 6.17 -21.96 15.47
N LEU A 397 5.33 -22.36 14.50
CA LEU A 397 4.58 -23.61 14.53
C LEU A 397 5.26 -24.68 13.64
N PRO A 398 5.66 -25.84 14.18
CA PRO A 398 6.15 -26.98 13.39
C PRO A 398 5.12 -27.46 12.35
N PRO A 399 5.56 -28.05 11.21
CA PRO A 399 6.94 -28.35 10.82
C PRO A 399 7.68 -27.17 10.13
N GLY A 400 7.19 -25.94 10.26
CA GLY A 400 7.71 -24.81 9.49
C GLY A 400 9.16 -24.45 9.80
N SER A 401 10.01 -24.40 8.78
CA SER A 401 11.18 -23.52 8.78
C SER A 401 10.71 -22.11 8.45
N ILE A 402 11.27 -21.12 9.11
CA ILE A 402 10.89 -19.71 8.95
C ILE A 402 12.08 -18.93 8.43
N GLY A 403 11.86 -18.15 7.38
CA GLY A 403 12.85 -17.22 6.86
C GLY A 403 13.03 -16.01 7.77
N VAL A 404 14.20 -15.40 7.74
CA VAL A 404 14.68 -14.30 8.62
C VAL A 404 14.03 -12.93 8.35
N HIS A 405 12.81 -12.89 7.80
CA HIS A 405 12.14 -11.67 7.35
C HIS A 405 11.96 -10.66 8.48
N TYR A 406 11.36 -11.09 9.58
CA TYR A 406 11.01 -10.20 10.69
C TYR A 406 12.18 -9.95 11.62
N GLU A 407 13.15 -10.88 11.69
CA GLU A 407 14.45 -10.64 12.30
C GLU A 407 15.17 -9.48 11.60
N LEU A 408 15.21 -9.50 10.26
CA LEU A 408 15.76 -8.39 9.49
C LEU A 408 15.00 -7.08 9.78
N MET A 409 13.67 -7.08 9.71
CA MET A 409 12.89 -5.86 9.95
C MET A 409 13.06 -5.31 11.37
N ALA A 410 13.15 -6.19 12.38
CA ALA A 410 13.46 -5.82 13.75
C ALA A 410 14.85 -5.18 13.85
N LEU A 411 15.87 -5.81 13.23
CA LEU A 411 17.23 -5.27 13.16
C LEU A 411 17.26 -3.87 12.52
N LEU A 412 16.60 -3.68 11.37
CA LEU A 412 16.55 -2.38 10.70
C LEU A 412 15.87 -1.32 11.56
N ASN A 413 14.88 -1.69 12.36
CA ASN A 413 14.18 -0.78 13.27
C ASN A 413 14.86 -0.60 14.64
N GLY A 414 15.92 -1.36 14.94
CA GLY A 414 16.54 -1.37 16.27
C GLY A 414 15.63 -1.96 17.35
N VAL A 415 14.83 -2.96 16.99
CA VAL A 415 13.97 -3.74 17.88
C VAL A 415 14.65 -5.07 18.19
N GLU A 416 14.61 -5.51 19.45
CA GLU A 416 15.10 -6.83 19.84
C GLU A 416 14.22 -7.90 19.22
N TYR A 417 14.83 -8.95 18.67
CA TYR A 417 14.13 -10.06 18.07
C TYR A 417 14.36 -11.35 18.85
N VAL A 418 13.27 -12.06 19.10
CA VAL A 418 13.27 -13.37 19.75
C VAL A 418 12.36 -14.27 18.94
N ASN A 419 12.77 -15.52 18.72
CA ASN A 419 11.86 -16.54 18.24
C ASN A 419 11.68 -17.67 19.26
N ARG A 420 10.49 -18.29 19.23
CA ARG A 420 10.16 -19.43 20.07
C ARG A 420 9.32 -20.44 19.29
N LEU A 421 9.71 -21.71 19.38
CA LEU A 421 8.91 -22.82 18.89
C LEU A 421 7.75 -23.07 19.86
N ILE A 422 6.55 -23.22 19.32
CA ILE A 422 5.34 -23.53 20.08
C ILE A 422 4.55 -24.65 19.41
N SER A 423 3.78 -25.39 20.21
CA SER A 423 2.83 -26.39 19.73
C SER A 423 1.42 -25.79 19.72
N GLY A 424 0.92 -25.32 18.58
CA GLY A 424 -0.29 -24.48 18.47
C GLY A 424 -1.63 -25.04 18.93
N GLY A 425 -1.67 -26.17 19.63
CA GLY A 425 -2.85 -26.78 20.24
C GLY A 425 -2.62 -27.34 21.64
N SER A 426 -1.43 -27.14 22.22
CA SER A 426 -1.08 -27.68 23.54
C SER A 426 -1.46 -26.70 24.65
N TRP A 427 -1.79 -27.24 25.83
CA TRP A 427 -1.94 -26.48 27.07
C TRP A 427 -0.64 -25.76 27.48
N ASP A 428 0.51 -26.22 27.00
CA ASP A 428 1.82 -25.63 27.31
C ASP A 428 2.08 -24.32 26.53
N THR A 429 1.32 -24.05 25.48
CA THR A 429 1.55 -22.91 24.58
C THR A 429 1.53 -21.58 25.33
N SER A 430 0.51 -21.38 26.17
CA SER A 430 0.36 -20.17 26.97
C SER A 430 1.45 -20.06 28.03
N ARG A 431 1.89 -21.17 28.63
CA ARG A 431 3.04 -21.19 29.56
C ARG A 431 4.32 -20.75 28.85
N THR A 432 4.62 -21.33 27.69
CA THR A 432 5.82 -20.98 26.90
C THR A 432 5.82 -19.51 26.50
N ILE A 433 4.69 -18.99 26.00
CA ILE A 433 4.55 -17.57 25.63
C ILE A 433 4.76 -16.69 26.87
N PHE A 434 4.08 -17.01 27.98
CA PHE A 434 4.17 -16.23 29.21
C PHE A 434 5.59 -16.20 29.78
N GLU A 435 6.26 -17.34 29.88
CA GLU A 435 7.64 -17.43 30.38
C GLU A 435 8.60 -16.62 29.50
N CYS A 436 8.45 -16.68 28.17
CA CYS A 436 9.28 -15.89 27.26
C CYS A 436 9.07 -14.37 27.44
N VAL A 437 7.82 -13.93 27.65
CA VAL A 437 7.53 -12.52 27.94
C VAL A 437 8.14 -12.11 29.28
N MET A 438 7.95 -12.91 30.33
CA MET A 438 8.50 -12.60 31.66
C MET A 438 10.02 -12.56 31.67
N GLU A 439 10.69 -13.46 30.93
CA GLU A 439 12.13 -13.43 30.69
C GLU A 439 12.56 -12.10 30.03
N LYS A 440 11.80 -11.59 29.07
CA LYS A 440 12.13 -10.30 28.43
C LYS A 440 11.86 -9.10 29.35
N ILE A 441 10.80 -9.16 30.14
CA ILE A 441 10.49 -8.13 31.14
C ILE A 441 11.61 -8.06 32.19
N SER A 442 12.08 -9.18 32.73
CA SER A 442 13.14 -9.17 33.76
C SER A 442 14.47 -8.61 33.25
N HIS A 443 14.79 -8.79 31.96
CA HIS A 443 15.98 -8.18 31.36
C HIS A 443 15.81 -6.68 31.06
N SER A 444 14.62 -6.26 30.60
CA SER A 444 14.36 -4.87 30.19
C SER A 444 14.02 -3.96 31.37
N CYS A 445 13.50 -4.54 32.44
CA CYS A 445 13.00 -3.89 33.65
C CYS A 445 13.45 -4.67 34.90
N PRO A 446 14.76 -4.64 35.20
CA PRO A 446 15.34 -5.38 36.33
C PRO A 446 14.94 -4.84 37.71
#